data_AF-A0A0F4R030-F1
#
_entry.id   AF-A0A0F4R030-F1
#
_cell.length_a   1.000
_cell.length_b   1.000
_cell.length_c   1.000
_cell.angle_alpha   90.00
_cell.angle_beta   90.00
_cell.angle_gamma   90.00
#
_symmetry.space_group_name_H-M   'P 1'
#
loop_
_entity.id
_entity.type
_entity.pdbx_description
1 polymer ?
#
loop_
_entity_poly.entity_id
_entity_poly.type
_entity_poly.pdbx_seq_one_letter_code
_entity_poly.pdbx_strand_id
1 'polypeptide(L)'
;MQPEQLIVLRRADIKAAIVIIIVSLLMIFESASFPLTDSYAGIQNAWYVSPALFPILIASILLICGVTLLFKGLAFVRAHKEIPVVRTSQASRWRFVLLVSLISGMVFSWVPLIDFAISSFTFLFLFILAFYSDSPALQHKVLTIWTSVSLILLVLYQTSALSEGGRNLLDWGALLFALLMVGIFRKWSINLDCFTKWKTSVKTAFIVTLVVCPIFRLGMLVPLPTEGIVIEKMVDAKYLVRDMWRGN
;
A
#
# COMPACT_ATOMS: atom_id res chain seq x y z
N MET A 1 -14.86 -23.12 8.21
CA MET A 1 -13.85 -23.64 7.25
C MET A 1 -13.63 -25.11 7.55
N GLN A 2 -13.52 -25.95 6.53
CA GLN A 2 -13.23 -27.38 6.71
C GLN A 2 -11.78 -27.57 7.19
N PRO A 3 -11.49 -28.60 8.01
CA PRO A 3 -10.15 -28.81 8.60
C PRO A 3 -9.05 -28.99 7.54
N GLU A 4 -9.39 -29.57 6.38
CA GLU A 4 -8.49 -29.70 5.22
C GLU A 4 -8.09 -28.35 4.61
N GLN A 5 -9.00 -27.38 4.57
CA GLN A 5 -8.69 -26.04 4.08
C GLN A 5 -7.79 -25.28 5.08
N LEU A 6 -8.00 -25.49 6.37
CA LEU A 6 -7.18 -24.89 7.42
C LEU A 6 -5.73 -25.38 7.36
N ILE A 7 -5.48 -26.68 7.12
CA ILE A 7 -4.10 -27.18 7.04
C ILE A 7 -3.37 -26.64 5.81
N VAL A 8 -4.06 -26.48 4.68
CA VAL A 8 -3.50 -25.85 3.47
C VAL A 8 -3.11 -24.40 3.75
N LEU A 9 -3.98 -23.63 4.42
CA LEU A 9 -3.71 -22.26 4.83
C LEU A 9 -2.51 -22.19 5.78
N ARG A 10 -2.41 -23.07 6.78
CA ARG A 10 -1.28 -23.08 7.73
C ARG A 10 0.05 -23.46 7.08
N ARG A 11 0.04 -24.31 6.06
CA ARG A 11 1.25 -24.59 5.26
C ARG A 11 1.64 -23.39 4.39
N ALA A 12 0.67 -22.65 3.85
CA ALA A 12 0.93 -21.40 3.13
C ALA A 12 1.46 -20.31 4.08
N ASP A 13 0.91 -20.21 5.28
CA ASP A 13 1.37 -19.34 6.36
C ASP A 13 2.86 -19.59 6.66
N ILE A 14 3.28 -20.86 6.84
CA ILE A 14 4.70 -21.20 7.07
C ILE A 14 5.60 -20.65 5.94
N LYS A 15 5.20 -20.85 4.68
CA LYS A 15 5.97 -20.35 3.52
C LYS A 15 6.03 -18.83 3.52
N ALA A 16 4.91 -18.17 3.75
CA ALA A 16 4.83 -16.72 3.84
C ALA A 16 5.69 -16.18 5.00
N ALA A 17 5.67 -16.83 6.16
CA ALA A 17 6.47 -16.47 7.32
C ALA A 17 7.97 -16.52 7.02
N ILE A 18 8.45 -17.57 6.34
CA ILE A 18 9.87 -17.68 5.95
C ILE A 18 10.26 -16.49 5.06
N VAL A 19 9.44 -16.19 4.05
CA VAL A 19 9.70 -15.04 3.16
C VAL A 19 9.69 -13.73 3.95
N ILE A 20 8.70 -13.50 4.81
CA ILE A 20 8.60 -12.29 5.64
C ILE A 20 9.82 -12.15 6.55
N ILE A 21 10.28 -13.22 7.20
CA ILE A 21 11.46 -13.20 8.05
C ILE A 21 12.70 -12.81 7.24
N ILE A 22 12.93 -13.44 6.09
CA ILE A 22 14.09 -13.14 5.23
C ILE A 22 14.04 -11.68 4.77
N VAL A 23 12.90 -11.22 4.24
CA VAL A 23 12.73 -9.84 3.77
C VAL A 23 12.92 -8.84 4.91
N SER A 24 12.38 -9.13 6.10
CA SER A 24 12.54 -8.25 7.26
C SER A 24 13.99 -8.14 7.71
N LEU A 25 14.74 -9.25 7.72
CA LEU A 25 16.17 -9.25 8.04
C LEU A 25 16.97 -8.46 7.00
N LEU A 26 16.67 -8.64 5.71
CA LEU A 26 17.29 -7.86 4.63
C LEU A 26 16.99 -6.37 4.76
N MET A 27 15.75 -6.00 5.09
CA MET A 27 15.37 -4.60 5.33
C MET A 27 16.12 -4.01 6.51
N ILE A 28 16.25 -4.73 7.62
CA ILE A 28 17.03 -4.26 8.79
C ILE A 28 18.50 -4.07 8.40
N PHE A 29 19.07 -5.03 7.67
CA PHE A 29 20.45 -4.95 7.21
C PHE A 29 20.69 -3.75 6.29
N GLU A 30 19.82 -3.54 5.30
CA GLU A 30 19.91 -2.39 4.39
C GLU A 30 19.71 -1.08 5.15
N SER A 31 18.75 -1.02 6.07
CA SER A 31 18.46 0.19 6.86
C SER A 31 19.59 0.55 7.81
N ALA A 32 20.42 -0.40 8.22
CA ALA A 32 21.62 -0.14 9.02
C ALA A 32 22.71 0.63 8.25
N SER A 33 22.62 0.70 6.91
CA SER A 33 23.50 1.54 6.09
C SER A 33 23.11 3.02 6.12
N PHE A 34 21.89 3.36 6.56
CA PHE A 34 21.40 4.72 6.67
C PHE A 34 21.80 5.36 8.01
N PRO A 35 22.02 6.69 8.07
CA PRO A 35 22.40 7.36 9.31
C PRO A 35 21.29 7.27 10.36
N LEU A 36 21.67 7.04 11.61
CA LEU A 36 20.71 6.98 12.73
C LEU A 36 20.34 8.36 13.29
N THR A 37 21.10 9.40 12.97
CA THR A 37 20.88 10.77 13.45
C THR A 37 20.94 11.74 12.27
N ASP A 38 20.10 12.76 12.28
CA ASP A 38 20.19 13.86 11.32
C ASP A 38 19.87 15.21 11.99
N SER A 39 20.29 16.31 11.38
CA SER A 39 20.10 17.66 11.91
C SER A 39 18.89 18.33 11.25
N TYR A 40 18.00 18.89 12.07
CA TYR A 40 16.90 19.71 11.58
C TYR A 40 16.93 21.06 12.29
N ALA A 41 16.94 22.15 11.52
CA ALA A 41 17.08 23.52 12.03
C ALA A 41 18.29 23.73 12.97
N GLY A 42 19.42 23.08 12.68
CA GLY A 42 20.67 23.21 13.46
C GLY A 42 20.74 22.41 14.75
N ILE A 43 19.70 21.62 15.08
CA ILE A 43 19.67 20.73 16.24
C ILE A 43 19.82 19.28 15.77
N GLN A 44 20.83 18.58 16.27
CA GLN A 44 20.98 17.14 16.03
C GLN A 44 19.87 16.39 16.76
N ASN A 45 19.05 15.65 16.01
CA ASN A 45 17.95 14.87 16.56
C ASN A 45 18.17 13.40 16.20
N ALA A 46 18.27 12.56 17.24
CA ALA A 46 18.58 11.15 17.07
C ALA A 46 17.38 10.29 16.62
N TRP A 47 16.14 10.82 16.66
CA TRP A 47 14.95 9.97 16.55
C TRP A 47 13.91 10.42 15.53
N TYR A 48 13.48 11.68 15.53
CA TYR A 48 12.42 12.16 14.63
C TYR A 48 12.90 12.41 13.18
N VAL A 49 14.20 12.60 12.96
CA VAL A 49 14.79 12.88 11.62
C VAL A 49 15.56 11.68 11.08
N SER A 50 15.61 10.55 11.80
CA SER A 50 16.44 9.41 11.42
C SER A 50 15.87 8.67 10.21
N PRO A 51 16.55 8.67 9.05
CA PRO A 51 16.08 7.94 7.87
C PRO A 51 16.03 6.42 8.10
N ALA A 52 16.86 5.90 9.02
CA ALA A 52 16.97 4.47 9.32
C ALA A 52 15.87 3.96 10.28
N LEU A 53 15.43 4.77 11.25
CA LEU A 53 14.58 4.29 12.35
C LEU A 53 13.23 3.77 11.88
N PHE A 54 12.58 4.47 10.94
CA PHE A 54 11.26 4.07 10.48
C PHE A 54 11.28 2.72 9.71
N PRO A 55 12.18 2.52 8.73
CA PRO A 55 12.42 1.21 8.15
C PRO A 55 12.74 0.10 9.16
N ILE A 56 13.63 0.36 10.13
CA ILE A 56 14.00 -0.61 11.18
C ILE A 56 12.79 -0.98 12.03
N LEU A 57 11.98 0.00 12.45
CA LEU A 57 10.78 -0.23 13.24
C LEU A 57 9.78 -1.13 12.49
N ILE A 58 9.47 -0.79 11.24
CA ILE A 58 8.55 -1.60 10.41
C ILE A 58 9.10 -3.01 10.24
N ALA A 59 10.38 -3.14 9.86
CA ALA A 59 10.99 -4.43 9.63
C ALA A 59 11.06 -5.29 10.91
N SER A 60 11.26 -4.68 12.08
CA SER A 60 11.24 -5.37 13.37
C SER A 60 9.84 -5.91 13.71
N ILE A 61 8.79 -5.10 13.49
CA ILE A 61 7.40 -5.54 13.68
C ILE A 61 7.06 -6.68 12.71
N LEU A 62 7.46 -6.57 11.44
CA LEU A 62 7.27 -7.63 10.44
C LEU A 62 8.02 -8.92 10.81
N LEU A 63 9.24 -8.80 11.34
CA LEU A 63 10.02 -9.94 11.81
C LEU A 63 9.30 -10.67 12.95
N ILE A 64 8.80 -9.94 13.95
CA ILE A 64 8.02 -10.50 15.07
C ILE A 64 6.76 -11.20 14.55
N CYS A 65 6.03 -10.56 13.62
CA CYS A 65 4.86 -11.15 12.99
C CYS A 65 5.20 -12.44 12.23
N GLY A 66 6.28 -12.43 11.43
CA GLY A 66 6.76 -13.59 10.67
C GLY A 66 7.14 -14.75 11.58
N VAL A 67 7.92 -14.49 12.64
CA VAL A 67 8.31 -15.49 13.64
C VAL A 67 7.07 -16.08 14.35
N THR A 68 6.14 -15.23 14.78
CA THR A 68 4.90 -15.68 15.43
C THR A 68 4.07 -16.56 14.51
N LEU A 69 3.96 -16.18 13.24
CA LEU A 69 3.19 -16.92 12.23
C LEU A 69 3.85 -18.26 11.89
N LEU A 70 5.20 -18.32 11.86
CA LEU A 70 5.97 -19.55 11.69
C LEU A 70 5.71 -20.55 12.83
N PHE A 71 5.83 -20.10 14.08
CA PHE A 71 5.61 -20.96 15.24
C PHE A 71 4.17 -21.48 15.29
N LYS A 72 3.18 -20.63 15.06
CA LYS A 72 1.77 -21.03 15.02
C LYS A 72 1.49 -22.01 13.87
N GLY A 73 2.04 -21.77 12.69
CA GLY A 73 1.90 -22.66 11.54
C GLY A 73 2.52 -24.04 11.80
N LEU A 74 3.76 -24.08 12.31
CA LEU A 74 4.47 -25.32 12.62
C LEU A 74 3.75 -26.13 13.72
N ALA A 75 3.32 -25.49 14.79
CA ALA A 75 2.58 -26.14 15.87
C ALA A 75 1.29 -26.78 15.33
N PHE A 76 0.53 -26.06 14.49
CA PHE A 76 -0.70 -26.57 13.92
C PHE A 76 -0.48 -27.75 12.97
N VAL A 77 0.49 -27.67 12.06
CA VAL A 77 0.79 -28.75 11.10
C VAL A 77 1.32 -29.99 11.81
N ARG A 78 2.12 -29.84 12.88
CA ARG A 78 2.61 -30.96 13.69
C ARG A 78 1.48 -31.70 14.41
N ALA A 79 0.46 -30.98 14.88
CA ALA A 79 -0.69 -31.57 15.56
C ALA A 79 -1.68 -32.28 14.61
N HIS A 80 -1.65 -32.00 13.31
CA HIS A 80 -2.64 -32.48 12.33
C HIS A 80 -2.00 -33.17 11.11
N LYS A 81 -0.95 -33.97 11.33
CA LYS A 81 -0.16 -34.59 10.24
C LYS A 81 -0.96 -35.47 9.28
N GLU A 82 -2.06 -36.04 9.73
CA GLU A 82 -2.84 -37.05 9.01
C GLU A 82 -3.84 -36.46 8.00
N ILE A 83 -4.04 -35.14 7.99
CA ILE A 83 -5.01 -34.51 7.09
C ILE A 83 -4.43 -34.39 5.67
N PRO A 84 -5.07 -34.97 4.65
CA PRO A 84 -4.62 -34.89 3.27
C PRO A 84 -4.68 -33.45 2.72
N VAL A 85 -3.74 -33.12 1.83
CA VAL A 85 -3.61 -31.76 1.26
C VAL A 85 -4.50 -31.62 0.04
N VAL A 86 -5.49 -30.73 0.09
CA VAL A 86 -6.32 -30.38 -1.07
C VAL A 86 -5.62 -29.32 -1.95
N ARG A 87 -5.80 -29.41 -3.28
CA ARG A 87 -5.25 -28.46 -4.26
C ARG A 87 -5.81 -27.04 -4.07
N THR A 88 -4.96 -26.04 -4.23
CA THR A 88 -5.32 -24.62 -4.11
C THR A 88 -6.16 -24.14 -5.31
N SER A 89 -7.09 -23.22 -5.04
CA SER A 89 -7.99 -22.64 -6.04
C SER A 89 -7.29 -21.70 -7.03
N GLN A 90 -7.76 -21.69 -8.28
CA GLN A 90 -7.28 -20.80 -9.36
C GLN A 90 -7.42 -19.31 -9.01
N ALA A 91 -8.42 -18.93 -8.21
CA ALA A 91 -8.59 -17.56 -7.71
C ALA A 91 -7.37 -17.06 -6.92
N SER A 92 -6.62 -17.97 -6.29
CA SER A 92 -5.41 -17.63 -5.54
C SER A 92 -4.26 -17.15 -6.43
N ARG A 93 -4.17 -17.61 -7.69
CA ARG A 93 -3.09 -17.23 -8.61
C ARG A 93 -3.28 -15.81 -9.15
N TRP A 94 -4.49 -15.48 -9.61
CA TRP A 94 -4.82 -14.15 -10.11
C TRP A 94 -4.67 -13.08 -9.05
N ARG A 95 -5.12 -13.37 -7.82
CA ARG A 95 -4.90 -12.49 -6.67
C ARG A 95 -3.42 -12.20 -6.46
N PHE A 96 -2.58 -13.23 -6.47
CA PHE A 96 -1.13 -13.05 -6.29
C PHE A 96 -0.53 -12.13 -7.36
N VAL A 97 -0.80 -12.41 -8.64
CA VAL A 97 -0.28 -11.59 -9.76
C VAL A 97 -0.77 -10.14 -9.66
N LEU A 98 -2.04 -9.95 -9.29
CA LEU A 98 -2.61 -8.62 -9.08
C LEU A 98 -1.94 -7.86 -7.94
N LEU A 99 -1.71 -8.50 -6.79
CA LEU A 99 -1.04 -7.85 -5.66
C LEU A 99 0.40 -7.43 -6.01
N VAL A 100 1.14 -8.30 -6.70
CA VAL A 100 2.50 -7.98 -7.19
C VAL A 100 2.44 -6.79 -8.15
N SER A 101 1.51 -6.80 -9.11
CA SER A 101 1.33 -5.70 -10.05
C SER A 101 0.94 -4.38 -9.38
N LEU A 102 0.07 -4.42 -8.36
CA LEU A 102 -0.31 -3.25 -7.57
C LEU A 102 0.90 -2.63 -6.87
N ILE A 103 1.71 -3.45 -6.21
CA ILE A 103 2.92 -2.99 -5.51
C ILE A 103 3.92 -2.40 -6.51
N SER A 104 4.23 -3.12 -7.59
CA SER A 104 5.20 -2.65 -8.58
C SER A 104 4.74 -1.37 -9.28
N GLY A 105 3.47 -1.29 -9.69
CA GLY A 105 2.92 -0.09 -10.32
C GLY A 105 2.94 1.11 -9.37
N MET A 106 2.60 0.89 -8.09
CA MET A 106 2.60 1.95 -7.09
C MET A 106 4.00 2.54 -6.91
N VAL A 107 5.01 1.68 -6.72
CA VAL A 107 6.38 2.09 -6.43
C VAL A 107 7.06 2.73 -7.64
N PHE A 108 6.97 2.11 -8.82
CA PHE A 108 7.76 2.51 -9.98
C PHE A 108 7.07 3.50 -10.92
N SER A 109 5.75 3.65 -10.83
CA SER A 109 4.98 4.45 -11.80
C SER A 109 4.15 5.54 -11.14
N TRP A 110 3.38 5.21 -10.10
CA TRP A 110 2.42 6.16 -9.52
C TRP A 110 3.08 7.17 -8.58
N VAL A 111 3.78 6.70 -7.53
CA VAL A 111 4.41 7.56 -6.50
C VAL A 111 5.36 8.63 -7.09
N PRO A 112 6.20 8.32 -8.11
CA PRO A 112 7.10 9.32 -8.68
C PRO A 112 6.40 10.42 -9.48
N LEU A 113 5.17 10.19 -9.95
CA LEU A 113 4.50 11.07 -10.91
C LEU A 113 3.29 11.81 -10.36
N ILE A 114 2.51 11.13 -9.51
CA ILE A 114 1.19 11.57 -9.05
C ILE A 114 1.27 11.89 -7.57
N ASP A 115 0.50 12.90 -7.12
CA ASP A 115 0.30 13.24 -5.73
C ASP A 115 0.15 12.00 -4.85
N PHE A 116 0.93 11.97 -3.77
CA PHE A 116 1.07 10.81 -2.92
C PHE A 116 -0.25 10.36 -2.28
N ALA A 117 -1.16 11.29 -1.95
CA ALA A 117 -2.45 10.96 -1.36
C ALA A 117 -3.36 10.24 -2.37
N ILE A 118 -3.40 10.72 -3.62
CA ILE A 118 -4.21 10.12 -4.69
C ILE A 118 -3.66 8.72 -5.03
N SER A 119 -2.34 8.60 -5.16
CA SER A 119 -1.65 7.34 -5.40
C SER A 119 -1.93 6.34 -4.27
N SER A 120 -1.79 6.77 -3.01
CA SER A 120 -2.03 5.93 -1.84
C SER A 120 -3.49 5.49 -1.72
N PHE A 121 -4.45 6.39 -1.92
CA PHE A 121 -5.87 6.04 -1.92
C PHE A 121 -6.18 5.00 -3.00
N THR A 122 -5.73 5.24 -4.23
CA THR A 122 -6.00 4.36 -5.37
C THR A 122 -5.40 2.97 -5.13
N PHE A 123 -4.14 2.92 -4.70
CA PHE A 123 -3.47 1.67 -4.34
C PHE A 123 -4.20 0.93 -3.23
N LEU A 124 -4.48 1.59 -2.09
CA LEU A 124 -5.15 0.94 -0.95
C LEU A 124 -6.54 0.43 -1.31
N PHE A 125 -7.32 1.23 -2.06
CA PHE A 125 -8.64 0.83 -2.50
C PHE A 125 -8.58 -0.44 -3.35
N LEU A 126 -7.74 -0.46 -4.39
CA LEU A 126 -7.61 -1.61 -5.29
C LEU A 126 -6.98 -2.81 -4.58
N PHE A 127 -6.01 -2.60 -3.70
CA PHE A 127 -5.35 -3.65 -2.93
C PHE A 127 -6.32 -4.35 -1.98
N ILE A 128 -7.07 -3.59 -1.19
CA ILE A 128 -8.07 -4.16 -0.27
C ILE A 128 -9.19 -4.83 -1.07
N LEU A 129 -9.69 -4.20 -2.13
CA LEU A 129 -10.72 -4.80 -2.99
C LEU A 129 -10.25 -6.13 -3.60
N ALA A 130 -9.06 -6.15 -4.19
CA ALA A 130 -8.45 -7.35 -4.76
C ALA A 130 -8.29 -8.46 -3.73
N PHE A 131 -7.84 -8.11 -2.51
CA PHE A 131 -7.59 -9.06 -1.44
C PHE A 131 -8.88 -9.72 -0.93
N TYR A 132 -9.94 -8.93 -0.73
CA TYR A 132 -11.22 -9.41 -0.23
C TYR A 132 -12.11 -10.03 -1.32
N SER A 133 -11.91 -9.68 -2.60
CA SER A 133 -12.66 -10.27 -3.71
C SER A 133 -12.16 -11.67 -4.03
N ASP A 134 -13.07 -12.65 -4.03
CA ASP A 134 -12.77 -14.03 -4.43
C ASP A 134 -13.09 -14.31 -5.89
N SER A 135 -13.54 -13.27 -6.63
CA SER A 135 -13.94 -13.39 -8.04
C SER A 135 -12.74 -13.23 -8.98
N PRO A 136 -12.34 -14.28 -9.73
CA PRO A 136 -11.24 -14.19 -10.69
C PRO A 136 -11.54 -13.19 -11.82
N ALA A 137 -12.81 -13.05 -12.21
CA ALA A 137 -13.23 -12.13 -13.27
C ALA A 137 -13.01 -10.67 -12.86
N LEU A 138 -13.32 -10.32 -11.61
CA LEU A 138 -13.05 -8.99 -11.06
C LEU A 138 -11.55 -8.73 -10.99
N GLN A 139 -10.79 -9.68 -10.44
CA GLN A 139 -9.32 -9.57 -10.31
C GLN A 139 -8.65 -9.38 -11.68
N HIS A 140 -9.08 -10.10 -12.71
CA HIS A 140 -8.52 -9.93 -14.05
C HIS A 140 -8.82 -8.54 -14.62
N LYS A 141 -10.05 -8.03 -14.47
CA LYS A 141 -10.41 -6.67 -14.93
C LYS A 141 -9.59 -5.60 -14.21
N VAL A 142 -9.45 -5.71 -12.88
CA VAL A 142 -8.61 -4.80 -12.09
C VAL A 142 -7.17 -4.86 -12.58
N LEU A 143 -6.62 -6.07 -12.73
CA LEU A 143 -5.26 -6.29 -13.18
C LEU A 143 -5.00 -5.60 -14.52
N THR A 144 -5.84 -5.86 -15.52
CA THR A 144 -5.68 -5.27 -16.86
C THR A 144 -5.72 -3.75 -16.82
N ILE A 145 -6.72 -3.14 -16.15
CA ILE A 145 -6.84 -1.68 -16.12
C ILE A 145 -5.65 -1.06 -15.38
N TRP A 146 -5.30 -1.62 -14.22
CA TRP A 146 -4.21 -1.12 -13.39
C TRP A 146 -2.86 -1.24 -14.08
N THR A 147 -2.54 -2.41 -14.67
CA THR A 147 -1.27 -2.62 -15.37
C THR A 147 -1.15 -1.68 -16.55
N SER A 148 -2.20 -1.55 -17.37
CA SER A 148 -2.19 -0.66 -18.54
C SER A 148 -1.91 0.79 -18.15
N VAL A 149 -2.60 1.33 -17.14
CA VAL A 149 -2.35 2.71 -16.68
C VAL A 149 -0.96 2.86 -16.09
N SER A 150 -0.51 1.90 -15.27
CA SER A 150 0.84 1.95 -14.68
C SER A 150 1.92 1.91 -15.75
N LEU A 151 1.74 1.14 -16.82
CA LEU A 151 2.70 1.08 -17.94
C LEU A 151 2.74 2.38 -18.74
N ILE A 152 1.57 3.00 -18.97
CA ILE A 152 1.48 4.33 -19.60
C ILE A 152 2.22 5.36 -18.75
N LEU A 153 1.96 5.40 -17.44
CA LEU A 153 2.65 6.30 -16.52
C LEU A 153 4.16 6.04 -16.49
N LEU A 154 4.60 4.78 -16.50
CA LEU A 154 6.02 4.44 -16.54
C LEU A 154 6.71 4.96 -17.80
N VAL A 155 6.06 4.82 -18.97
CA VAL A 155 6.58 5.33 -20.24
C VAL A 155 6.64 6.85 -20.21
N LEU A 156 5.60 7.53 -19.70
CA LEU A 156 5.61 8.99 -19.52
C LEU A 156 6.74 9.44 -18.59
N TYR A 157 6.96 8.76 -17.46
CA TYR A 157 8.05 9.06 -16.54
C TYR A 157 9.43 9.01 -17.20
N GLN A 158 9.68 8.02 -18.06
CA GLN A 158 10.97 7.87 -18.73
C GLN A 158 11.16 8.82 -19.92
N THR A 159 10.08 9.27 -20.55
CA THR A 159 10.16 10.02 -21.82
C THR A 159 9.96 11.52 -21.68
N SER A 160 9.38 11.99 -20.57
CA SER A 160 8.98 13.39 -20.42
C SER A 160 9.61 14.04 -19.20
N ALA A 161 10.28 15.18 -19.43
CA ALA A 161 10.54 16.15 -18.37
C ALA A 161 9.23 16.92 -18.13
N LEU A 162 8.39 16.42 -17.23
CA LEU A 162 7.09 17.03 -16.95
C LEU A 162 7.27 18.42 -16.32
N SER A 163 6.71 19.43 -16.97
CA SER A 163 6.53 20.75 -16.35
C SER A 163 5.53 20.67 -15.18
N GLU A 164 5.54 21.66 -14.28
CA GLU A 164 4.57 21.72 -13.17
C GLU A 164 3.12 21.62 -13.65
N GLY A 165 2.78 22.29 -14.76
CA GLY A 165 1.44 22.19 -15.37
C GLY A 165 1.10 20.77 -15.86
N GLY A 166 2.08 20.04 -16.38
CA GLY A 166 1.93 18.65 -16.79
C GLY A 166 1.69 17.72 -15.59
N ARG A 167 2.41 17.93 -14.48
CA ARG A 167 2.20 17.16 -13.23
C ARG A 167 0.81 17.40 -12.65
N ASN A 168 0.37 18.65 -12.59
CA ASN A 168 -0.99 18.98 -12.15
C ASN A 168 -2.08 18.32 -13.02
N LEU A 169 -1.88 18.25 -14.34
CA LEU A 169 -2.80 17.55 -15.23
C LEU A 169 -2.84 16.03 -14.92
N LEU A 170 -1.69 15.43 -14.63
CA LEU A 170 -1.62 14.01 -14.23
C LEU A 170 -2.33 13.77 -12.90
N ASP A 171 -2.21 14.67 -11.92
CA ASP A 171 -2.93 14.55 -10.64
C ASP A 171 -4.44 14.59 -10.82
N TRP A 172 -4.95 15.53 -11.62
CA TRP A 172 -6.37 15.59 -11.96
C TRP A 172 -6.83 14.35 -12.73
N GLY A 173 -6.00 13.87 -13.66
CA GLY A 173 -6.25 12.63 -14.38
C GLY A 173 -6.30 11.41 -13.46
N ALA A 174 -5.39 11.33 -12.48
CA ALA A 174 -5.34 10.27 -11.50
C ALA A 174 -6.52 10.32 -10.52
N LEU A 175 -6.94 11.52 -10.11
CA LEU A 175 -8.15 11.70 -9.30
C LEU A 175 -9.39 11.23 -10.05
N LEU A 176 -9.53 11.64 -11.32
CA LEU A 176 -10.63 11.20 -12.18
C LEU A 176 -10.60 9.68 -12.34
N PHE A 177 -9.43 9.10 -12.58
CA PHE A 177 -9.26 7.65 -12.66
C PHE A 177 -9.70 6.95 -11.37
N ALA A 178 -9.26 7.44 -10.20
CA ALA A 178 -9.64 6.88 -8.91
C ALA A 178 -11.16 6.91 -8.70
N LEU A 179 -11.81 8.03 -9.03
CA LEU A 179 -13.27 8.17 -8.95
C LEU A 179 -14.01 7.24 -9.93
N LEU A 180 -13.54 7.13 -11.17
CA LEU A 180 -14.09 6.22 -12.17
C LEU A 180 -13.95 4.76 -11.73
N MET A 181 -12.78 4.38 -11.20
CA MET A 181 -12.56 3.04 -10.66
C MET A 181 -13.55 2.76 -9.52
N VAL A 182 -13.68 3.66 -8.54
CA VAL A 182 -14.65 3.51 -7.44
C VAL A 182 -16.07 3.32 -7.97
N GLY A 183 -16.50 4.11 -8.97
CA GLY A 183 -17.84 4.02 -9.56
C GLY A 183 -18.08 2.75 -10.39
N ILE A 184 -17.12 2.35 -11.23
CA ILE A 184 -17.19 1.13 -12.05
C ILE A 184 -17.21 -0.10 -11.13
N PHE A 185 -16.32 -0.15 -10.14
CA PHE A 185 -16.28 -1.25 -9.19
C PHE A 185 -17.49 -1.32 -8.30
N ARG A 186 -18.16 -0.18 -8.01
CA ARG A 186 -19.45 -0.21 -7.35
C ARG A 186 -20.46 -1.03 -8.17
N LYS A 187 -20.61 -0.74 -9.45
CA LYS A 187 -21.53 -1.47 -10.35
C LYS A 187 -21.18 -2.96 -10.42
N TRP A 188 -19.90 -3.31 -10.60
CA TRP A 188 -19.47 -4.71 -10.65
C TRP A 188 -19.63 -5.44 -9.32
N SER A 189 -19.40 -4.76 -8.19
CA SER A 189 -19.55 -5.36 -6.87
C SER A 189 -21.01 -5.65 -6.51
N ILE A 190 -21.96 -4.85 -6.99
CA ILE A 190 -23.40 -5.13 -6.84
C ILE A 190 -23.77 -6.38 -7.64
N ASN A 191 -23.32 -6.47 -8.90
CA ASN A 191 -23.64 -7.61 -9.77
C ASN A 191 -23.00 -8.94 -9.32
N LEU A 192 -21.98 -8.89 -8.46
CA LEU A 192 -21.20 -10.05 -8.01
C LEU A 192 -21.39 -10.33 -6.51
N ASP A 193 -22.42 -9.75 -5.87
CA ASP A 193 -22.71 -9.87 -4.43
C ASP A 193 -21.52 -9.55 -3.50
N CYS A 194 -20.63 -8.68 -3.96
CA CYS A 194 -19.42 -8.26 -3.26
C CYS A 194 -19.50 -6.81 -2.73
N PHE A 195 -20.70 -6.22 -2.66
CA PHE A 195 -20.89 -4.81 -2.33
C PHE A 195 -20.35 -4.41 -0.95
N THR A 196 -20.52 -5.26 0.07
CA THR A 196 -19.97 -5.01 1.42
C THR A 196 -18.45 -4.93 1.38
N LYS A 197 -17.80 -5.78 0.58
CA LYS A 197 -16.34 -5.77 0.40
C LYS A 197 -15.88 -4.46 -0.25
N TRP A 198 -16.57 -4.02 -1.30
CA TRP A 198 -16.31 -2.71 -1.93
C TRP A 198 -16.46 -1.55 -0.94
N LYS A 199 -17.53 -1.53 -0.14
CA LYS A 199 -17.78 -0.48 0.85
C LYS A 199 -16.67 -0.42 1.90
N THR A 200 -16.22 -1.58 2.38
CA THR A 200 -15.08 -1.66 3.31
C THR A 200 -13.80 -1.16 2.65
N SER A 201 -13.50 -1.58 1.41
CA SER A 201 -12.30 -1.12 0.69
C SER A 201 -12.24 0.40 0.52
N VAL A 202 -13.33 1.03 0.07
CA VAL A 202 -13.38 2.49 -0.13
C VAL A 202 -13.23 3.22 1.20
N LYS A 203 -14.00 2.81 2.22
CA LYS A 203 -13.96 3.47 3.54
C LYS A 203 -12.58 3.37 4.17
N THR A 204 -12.01 2.16 4.21
CA THR A 204 -10.72 1.93 4.82
C THR A 204 -9.62 2.68 4.07
N ALA A 205 -9.59 2.61 2.73
CA ALA A 205 -8.61 3.36 1.93
C ALA A 205 -8.71 4.87 2.17
N PHE A 206 -9.93 5.40 2.19
CA PHE A 206 -10.16 6.84 2.42
C PHE A 206 -9.70 7.27 3.81
N ILE A 207 -10.14 6.55 4.86
CA ILE A 207 -9.78 6.88 6.25
C ILE A 207 -8.27 6.76 6.45
N VAL A 208 -7.65 5.68 5.97
CA VAL A 208 -6.21 5.47 6.11
C VAL A 208 -5.43 6.56 5.41
N THR A 209 -5.75 6.90 4.15
CA THR A 209 -5.06 7.99 3.44
C THR A 209 -5.23 9.33 4.15
N LEU A 210 -6.46 9.65 4.60
CA LEU A 210 -6.76 10.92 5.29
C LEU A 210 -6.07 11.01 6.65
N VAL A 211 -5.79 9.89 7.33
CA VAL A 211 -5.07 9.90 8.61
C VAL A 211 -3.56 9.89 8.39
N VAL A 212 -3.06 9.02 7.52
CA VAL A 212 -1.62 8.81 7.31
C VAL A 212 -0.97 10.00 6.65
N CYS A 213 -1.54 10.54 5.56
CA CYS A 213 -0.90 11.65 4.84
C CYS A 213 -0.67 12.90 5.72
N PRO A 214 -1.65 13.39 6.51
CA PRO A 214 -1.42 14.49 7.43
C PRO A 214 -0.47 14.15 8.58
N ILE A 215 -0.54 12.94 9.16
CA ILE A 215 0.38 12.56 10.24
C ILE A 215 1.83 12.60 9.75
N PHE A 216 2.11 12.04 8.57
CA PHE A 216 3.45 12.05 8.01
C PHE A 216 3.89 13.46 7.62
N ARG A 217 3.06 14.18 6.86
CA ARG A 217 3.45 15.48 6.32
C ARG A 217 3.44 16.60 7.34
N LEU A 218 2.42 16.67 8.20
CA LEU A 218 2.22 17.77 9.14
C LEU A 218 2.71 17.45 10.55
N GLY A 219 2.58 16.20 10.98
CA GLY A 219 3.01 15.74 12.31
C GLY A 219 4.51 15.40 12.35
N MET A 220 4.95 14.50 11.47
CA MET A 220 6.34 14.05 11.39
C MET A 220 7.18 14.87 10.41
N LEU A 221 6.59 15.88 9.75
CA LEU A 221 7.28 16.79 8.82
C LEU A 221 8.12 16.07 7.74
N VAL A 222 7.72 14.83 7.40
CA VAL A 222 8.39 14.02 6.38
C VAL A 222 7.96 14.56 5.01
N PRO A 223 8.92 14.91 4.12
CA PRO A 223 8.58 15.26 2.75
C PRO A 223 8.00 14.03 2.04
N LEU A 224 6.85 14.19 1.40
CA LEU A 224 6.25 13.10 0.63
C LEU A 224 6.86 13.08 -0.78
N PRO A 225 6.94 11.92 -1.45
CA PRO A 225 7.68 11.78 -2.71
C PRO A 225 7.24 12.75 -3.80
N THR A 226 5.92 12.90 -3.96
CA THR A 226 5.29 13.87 -4.85
C THR A 226 4.19 14.58 -4.06
N GLU A 227 4.41 15.86 -3.80
CA GLU A 227 3.42 16.77 -3.23
C GLU A 227 2.76 17.48 -4.41
N GLY A 228 1.46 17.25 -4.60
CA GLY A 228 0.70 17.84 -5.69
C GLY A 228 -0.59 18.42 -5.18
N ILE A 229 -1.67 18.28 -5.96
CA ILE A 229 -2.91 19.02 -5.71
C ILE A 229 -3.54 18.78 -4.33
N VAL A 230 -3.29 17.64 -3.67
CA VAL A 230 -3.87 17.33 -2.35
C VAL A 230 -2.91 17.72 -1.24
N ILE A 231 -1.65 17.26 -1.33
CA ILE A 231 -0.67 17.48 -0.26
C ILE A 231 -0.28 18.96 -0.16
N GLU A 232 -0.09 19.66 -1.28
CA GLU A 232 0.24 21.09 -1.25
C GLU A 232 -0.91 21.89 -0.62
N LYS A 233 -2.15 21.61 -1.01
CA LYS A 233 -3.33 22.28 -0.43
C LYS A 233 -3.51 22.01 1.04
N MET A 234 -3.15 20.82 1.51
CA MET A 234 -3.12 20.50 2.93
C MET A 234 -2.08 21.35 3.70
N VAL A 235 -0.92 21.60 3.09
CA VAL A 235 0.12 22.46 3.66
C VAL A 235 -0.31 23.94 3.64
N ASP A 236 -0.90 24.42 2.53
CA ASP A 236 -1.49 25.76 2.42
C ASP A 236 -2.51 26.01 3.53
N ALA A 237 -3.41 25.03 3.75
CA ALA A 237 -4.43 25.10 4.79
C ALA A 237 -3.83 25.22 6.20
N LYS A 238 -2.73 24.51 6.49
CA LYS A 238 -2.01 24.65 7.76
C LYS A 238 -1.50 26.08 7.96
N TYR A 239 -0.92 26.69 6.93
CA TYR A 239 -0.40 28.05 7.03
C TYR A 239 -1.52 29.07 7.20
N LEU A 240 -2.63 28.91 6.48
CA LEU A 240 -3.82 29.75 6.63
C LEU A 240 -4.37 29.70 8.07
N VAL A 241 -4.49 28.50 8.66
CA VAL A 241 -4.92 28.34 10.05
C VAL A 241 -3.95 28.99 11.04
N ARG A 242 -2.64 28.81 10.83
CA ARG A 242 -1.61 29.44 11.67
C ARG A 242 -1.69 30.97 11.60
N ASP A 243 -1.88 31.52 10.41
CA ASP A 243 -1.88 32.96 10.21
C ASP A 243 -3.16 33.59 10.77
N MET A 244 -4.32 32.91 10.66
CA MET A 244 -5.54 33.29 11.39
C MET A 244 -5.34 33.30 12.91
N TRP A 245 -4.58 32.35 13.45
CA TRP A 245 -4.33 32.28 14.89
C TRP A 245 -3.33 33.34 15.39
N ARG A 246 -2.38 33.77 14.54
CA ARG A 246 -1.39 34.81 14.86
C ARG A 246 -1.90 36.24 14.63
N GLY A 247 -2.96 36.40 13.83
CA GLY A 247 -3.58 37.69 13.52
C GLY A 247 -4.64 38.15 14.54
N ASN A 248 -4.98 37.31 15.51
CA ASN A 248 -5.77 37.63 16.71
C ASN A 248 -4.85 37.69 17.94
#